data_AF-A0A7J8ESG5-F1
#
_entry.id   AF-A0A7J8ESG5-F1
#
_cell.length_a   1.000
_cell.length_b   1.000
_cell.length_c   1.000
_cell.angle_alpha   90.00
_cell.angle_beta   90.00
_cell.angle_gamma   90.00
#
_symmetry.space_group_name_H-M   'P 1'
#
loop_
_entity.id
_entity.type
_entity.pdbx_description
1 polymer ?
#
loop_
_entity_poly.entity_id
_entity_poly.type
_entity_poly.pdbx_seq_one_letter_code
_entity_poly.pdbx_strand_id
1 'polypeptide(L)'
;MKVRMALEALLLLAALMWPCAENMYVKILCSLDWIMIQVVPSTHSGYRYIFHDELHLGMNCPVTRIQTYVYDFVYRVNDCGIRTQVVSEDTILFQTELYYNPRDLGHNCHKIPLECSTTRKSVWLTPVSTDEVTLPPSPFIADFQTIPEELGLLSLN
;
A
#
# COMPACT_ATOMS: atom_id res chain seq x y z
N MET A 1 10.13 -22.94 46.20
CA MET A 1 11.02 -23.56 45.19
C MET A 1 10.25 -24.19 44.02
N LYS A 2 9.16 -24.97 44.22
CA LYS A 2 8.41 -25.62 43.13
C LYS A 2 7.78 -24.68 42.08
N VAL A 3 7.32 -23.49 42.47
CA VAL A 3 6.63 -22.55 41.56
C VAL A 3 7.58 -21.90 40.54
N ARG A 4 8.83 -21.61 40.92
CA ARG A 4 9.84 -21.03 40.00
C ARG A 4 10.25 -22.02 38.91
N MET A 5 10.41 -23.30 39.28
CA MET A 5 10.75 -24.37 38.32
C MET A 5 9.63 -24.59 37.29
N ALA A 6 8.37 -24.49 37.72
CA ALA A 6 7.23 -24.61 36.82
C ALA A 6 7.10 -23.41 35.87
N LEU A 7 7.39 -22.19 36.36
CA LEU A 7 7.40 -20.98 35.53
C LEU A 7 8.53 -21.01 34.49
N GLU A 8 9.74 -21.44 34.88
CA GLU A 8 10.86 -21.60 33.95
C GLU A 8 10.57 -22.68 32.90
N ALA A 9 9.98 -23.82 33.29
CA ALA A 9 9.55 -24.85 32.34
C ALA A 9 8.46 -24.35 31.38
N LEU A 10 7.51 -23.54 31.87
CA LEU A 10 6.46 -22.93 31.03
C LEU A 10 7.04 -21.92 30.04
N LEU A 11 8.01 -21.10 30.48
CA LEU A 11 8.71 -20.15 29.62
C LEU A 11 9.57 -20.86 28.56
N LEU A 12 10.21 -21.97 28.91
CA LEU A 12 10.96 -22.81 27.96
C LEU A 12 10.04 -23.49 26.94
N LEU A 13 8.86 -23.96 27.36
CA LEU A 13 7.83 -24.49 26.46
C LEU A 13 7.29 -23.42 25.50
N ALA A 14 7.11 -22.18 25.97
CA ALA A 14 6.69 -21.06 25.13
C ALA A 14 7.76 -20.66 24.10
N ALA A 15 9.05 -20.75 24.44
CA ALA A 15 10.15 -20.51 23.50
C ALA A 15 10.24 -21.61 22.41
N LEU A 16 9.91 -22.86 22.74
CA LEU A 16 9.84 -23.97 21.79
C LEU A 16 8.62 -23.90 20.85
N MET A 17 7.58 -23.14 21.23
CA MET A 17 6.40 -22.84 20.41
C MET A 17 6.67 -21.73 19.39
N TRP A 18 7.92 -21.28 19.23
CA TRP A 18 8.31 -20.33 18.18
C TRP A 18 9.10 -20.97 17.04
N PRO A 19 8.59 -22.03 16.37
CA PRO A 19 8.98 -22.17 14.98
C PRO A 19 8.26 -21.06 14.21
N CYS A 20 8.74 -20.73 13.04
CA CYS A 20 8.08 -19.85 12.09
C CYS A 20 8.43 -18.34 12.14
N ALA A 21 9.68 -17.95 12.38
CA ALA A 21 10.18 -16.62 12.01
C ALA A 21 11.22 -16.73 10.89
N GLU A 22 10.85 -17.36 9.77
CA GLU A 22 11.64 -17.28 8.55
C GLU A 22 11.39 -15.90 7.95
N ASN A 23 12.37 -15.00 8.07
CA ASN A 23 12.31 -13.71 7.39
C ASN A 23 12.35 -13.96 5.89
N MET A 24 11.30 -13.59 5.17
CA MET A 24 11.30 -13.51 3.71
C MET A 24 11.39 -12.05 3.29
N TYR A 25 12.01 -11.76 2.16
CA TYR A 25 12.11 -10.38 1.68
C TYR A 25 10.79 -9.96 1.03
N VAL A 26 10.10 -9.01 1.67
CA VAL A 26 8.83 -8.46 1.21
C VAL A 26 8.95 -6.95 1.03
N LYS A 27 8.51 -6.45 -0.12
CA LYS A 27 8.38 -5.02 -0.41
C LYS A 27 6.93 -4.69 -0.67
N ILE A 28 6.44 -3.60 -0.09
CA ILE A 28 5.07 -3.11 -0.26
C ILE A 28 5.07 -1.72 -0.88
N LEU A 29 4.17 -1.50 -1.82
CA LEU A 29 3.89 -0.23 -2.48
C LEU A 29 2.37 -0.03 -2.51
N CYS A 30 1.90 1.19 -2.31
CA CYS A 30 0.47 1.50 -2.36
C CYS A 30 0.20 2.85 -3.02
N SER A 31 -0.96 2.91 -3.65
CA SER A 31 -1.61 4.13 -4.13
C SER A 31 -3.02 4.21 -3.53
N LEU A 32 -3.81 5.19 -3.95
CA LEU A 32 -5.20 5.32 -3.48
C LEU A 32 -6.07 4.15 -3.92
N ASP A 33 -5.77 3.55 -5.08
CA ASP A 33 -6.64 2.54 -5.70
C ASP A 33 -6.07 1.11 -5.63
N TRP A 34 -4.77 0.95 -5.44
CA TRP A 34 -4.09 -0.35 -5.52
C TRP A 34 -2.98 -0.53 -4.48
N ILE A 35 -2.72 -1.79 -4.17
CA ILE A 35 -1.56 -2.26 -3.40
C ILE A 35 -0.76 -3.25 -4.23
N MET A 36 0.57 -3.17 -4.14
CA MET A 36 1.50 -4.11 -4.74
C MET A 36 2.43 -4.63 -3.68
N ILE A 37 2.49 -5.95 -3.54
CA ILE A 37 3.39 -6.63 -2.63
C ILE A 37 4.29 -7.52 -3.45
N GLN A 38 5.60 -7.32 -3.32
CA GLN A 38 6.62 -8.08 -4.00
C GLN A 38 7.32 -8.98 -3.00
N VAL A 39 7.37 -10.27 -3.30
CA VAL A 39 7.98 -11.28 -2.44
C VAL A 39 9.11 -11.96 -3.22
N VAL A 40 10.30 -12.03 -2.63
CA VAL A 40 11.38 -12.86 -3.17
C VAL A 40 11.17 -14.30 -2.67
N PRO A 41 11.13 -15.31 -3.55
CA PRO A 41 10.78 -16.70 -3.20
C PRO A 41 11.94 -17.46 -2.53
N SER A 42 12.58 -16.83 -1.55
CA SER A 42 13.67 -17.41 -0.76
C SER A 42 13.53 -17.01 0.71
N THR A 43 13.72 -17.97 1.60
CA THR A 43 13.82 -17.71 3.04
C THR A 43 15.20 -17.13 3.38
N HIS A 44 15.32 -16.34 4.46
CA HIS A 44 16.59 -15.71 4.86
C HIS A 44 17.75 -16.71 5.07
N SER A 45 17.42 -17.94 5.42
CA SER A 45 18.40 -19.02 5.60
C SER A 45 18.86 -19.66 4.28
N GLY A 46 18.21 -19.33 3.16
CA GLY A 46 18.58 -19.78 1.81
C GLY A 46 18.30 -21.26 1.52
N TYR A 47 17.77 -22.02 2.49
CA TYR A 47 17.61 -23.47 2.38
C TYR A 47 16.34 -23.90 1.65
N ARG A 48 15.34 -23.02 1.49
CA ARG A 48 14.04 -23.37 0.91
C ARG A 48 13.57 -22.34 -0.10
N TYR A 49 13.21 -22.83 -1.29
CA TYR A 49 12.51 -22.07 -2.31
C TYR A 49 11.01 -22.08 -1.98
N ILE A 50 10.37 -20.91 -2.04
CA ILE A 50 8.94 -20.77 -1.74
C ILE A 50 8.16 -20.84 -3.05
N PHE A 51 7.22 -21.76 -3.14
CA PHE A 51 6.34 -21.85 -4.30
C PHE A 51 5.24 -20.78 -4.23
N HIS A 52 4.81 -20.27 -5.38
CA HIS A 52 3.81 -19.20 -5.46
C HIS A 52 2.45 -19.58 -4.83
N ASP A 53 2.11 -20.86 -4.75
CA ASP A 53 0.88 -21.37 -4.15
C ASP A 53 0.99 -21.66 -2.65
N GLU A 54 2.21 -21.64 -2.10
CA GLU A 54 2.43 -21.61 -0.66
C GLU A 54 2.17 -20.21 -0.08
N LEU A 55 1.93 -19.20 -0.92
CA LEU A 55 1.71 -17.82 -0.51
C LEU A 55 0.31 -17.33 -0.90
N HIS A 56 -0.35 -16.63 0.02
CA HIS A 56 -1.59 -15.92 -0.28
C HIS A 56 -1.75 -14.65 0.56
N LEU A 57 -2.48 -13.68 0.01
CA LEU A 57 -2.77 -12.42 0.66
C LEU A 57 -4.16 -12.45 1.31
N GLY A 58 -4.25 -11.99 2.56
CA GLY A 58 -5.51 -11.74 3.27
C GLY A 58 -6.49 -12.90 3.15
N MET A 59 -7.61 -12.67 2.47
CA MET A 59 -8.66 -13.68 2.24
C MET A 59 -8.29 -14.70 1.14
N ASN A 60 -7.16 -15.40 1.28
CA ASN A 60 -6.69 -16.43 0.34
C ASN A 60 -6.47 -15.97 -1.11
N CYS A 61 -6.12 -14.69 -1.31
CA CYS A 61 -5.84 -14.18 -2.64
C CYS A 61 -4.48 -14.67 -3.18
N PRO A 62 -4.43 -15.30 -4.36
CA PRO A 62 -3.20 -15.89 -4.89
C PRO A 62 -2.21 -14.84 -5.42
N VAL A 63 -1.01 -15.28 -5.79
CA VAL A 63 -0.05 -14.46 -6.54
C VAL A 63 -0.68 -14.03 -7.87
N THR A 64 -0.55 -12.75 -8.22
CA THR A 64 -1.12 -12.20 -9.47
C THR A 64 -0.15 -12.30 -10.65
N ARG A 65 1.16 -12.18 -10.39
CA ARG A 65 2.19 -12.31 -11.41
C ARG A 65 3.42 -13.01 -10.84
N ILE A 66 3.91 -13.98 -11.59
CA ILE A 66 5.08 -14.78 -11.25
C ILE A 66 6.23 -14.34 -12.17
N GLN A 67 7.35 -13.93 -11.58
CA GLN A 67 8.61 -13.63 -12.26
C GLN A 67 9.71 -14.53 -11.69
N THR A 68 10.84 -14.67 -12.40
CA THR A 68 11.91 -15.64 -12.09
C THR A 68 12.40 -15.57 -10.64
N TYR A 69 12.40 -14.38 -10.01
CA TYR A 69 12.88 -14.18 -8.64
C TYR A 69 11.95 -13.31 -7.79
N VAL A 70 10.74 -13.04 -8.26
CA VAL A 70 9.78 -12.14 -7.60
C VAL A 70 8.36 -12.61 -7.87
N TYR A 71 7.54 -12.65 -6.83
CA TYR A 71 6.10 -12.80 -6.94
C TYR A 71 5.43 -11.48 -6.62
N ASP A 72 4.54 -11.03 -7.50
CA ASP A 72 3.76 -9.82 -7.29
C ASP A 72 2.31 -10.17 -6.91
N PHE A 73 1.82 -9.58 -5.82
CA PHE A 73 0.41 -9.49 -5.48
C PHE A 73 -0.06 -8.08 -5.78
N VAL A 74 -0.86 -7.90 -6.83
CA VAL A 74 -1.40 -6.60 -7.26
C VAL A 74 -2.90 -6.63 -7.14
N TYR A 75 -3.44 -5.95 -6.13
CA TYR A 75 -4.87 -5.94 -5.84
C TYR A 75 -5.38 -4.51 -5.61
N ARG A 76 -6.68 -4.31 -5.82
CA ARG A 76 -7.32 -3.05 -5.40
C ARG A 76 -7.42 -3.00 -3.89
N VAL A 77 -7.41 -1.80 -3.34
CA VAL A 77 -7.43 -1.57 -1.88
C VAL A 77 -8.70 -2.06 -1.17
N ASN A 78 -9.77 -2.34 -1.91
CA ASN A 78 -11.02 -2.88 -1.38
C ASN A 78 -11.16 -4.40 -1.55
N ASP A 79 -10.19 -5.04 -2.21
CA ASP A 79 -10.20 -6.48 -2.48
C ASP A 79 -9.36 -7.23 -1.42
N CYS A 80 -9.46 -8.55 -1.38
CA CYS A 80 -8.59 -9.44 -0.58
C CYS A 80 -8.56 -9.20 0.94
N GLY A 81 -9.49 -8.43 1.49
CA GLY A 81 -9.56 -8.15 2.93
C GLY A 81 -8.55 -7.10 3.38
N ILE A 82 -8.04 -6.28 2.44
CA ILE A 82 -7.20 -5.12 2.75
C ILE A 82 -8.03 -4.13 3.57
N ARG A 83 -7.49 -3.71 4.71
CA ARG A 83 -8.13 -2.76 5.62
C ARG A 83 -7.61 -1.37 5.33
N THR A 84 -8.52 -0.42 5.22
CA THR A 84 -8.20 0.99 4.99
C THR A 84 -8.53 1.79 6.24
N GLN A 85 -7.58 2.59 6.72
CA GLN A 85 -7.74 3.49 7.85
C GLN A 85 -7.33 4.91 7.45
N VAL A 86 -8.08 5.91 7.89
CA VAL A 86 -7.71 7.32 7.71
C VAL A 86 -6.95 7.76 8.96
N VAL A 87 -5.64 8.02 8.82
CA VAL A 87 -4.76 8.38 9.95
C VAL A 87 -4.72 9.90 10.15
N SER A 88 -4.85 10.67 9.08
CA SER A 88 -5.01 12.12 9.09
C SER A 88 -5.89 12.55 7.91
N GLU A 89 -6.25 13.84 7.84
CA GLU A 89 -7.07 14.40 6.74
C GLU A 89 -6.58 13.97 5.35
N ASP A 90 -5.26 13.92 5.19
CA ASP A 90 -4.60 13.65 3.91
C ASP A 90 -3.88 12.32 3.83
N THR A 91 -3.83 11.51 4.91
CA THR A 91 -3.05 10.27 4.95
C THR A 91 -3.95 9.07 5.20
N ILE A 92 -3.88 8.11 4.27
CA ILE A 92 -4.54 6.81 4.37
C ILE A 92 -3.49 5.75 4.68
N LEU A 93 -3.82 4.85 5.60
CA LEU A 93 -3.06 3.65 5.92
C LEU A 93 -3.82 2.42 5.43
N PHE A 94 -3.16 1.59 4.62
CA PHE A 94 -3.61 0.26 4.24
C PHE A 94 -2.90 -0.78 5.09
N GLN A 95 -3.66 -1.73 5.60
CA GLN A 95 -3.15 -2.87 6.35
C GLN A 95 -3.64 -4.17 5.72
N THR A 96 -2.74 -5.12 5.58
CA THR A 96 -3.04 -6.45 5.07
C THR A 96 -2.08 -7.47 5.65
N GLU A 97 -2.27 -8.73 5.30
CA GLU A 97 -1.58 -9.85 5.93
C GLU A 97 -1.17 -10.81 4.82
N LEU A 98 0.11 -11.16 4.78
CA LEU A 98 0.65 -12.15 3.86
C LEU A 98 0.85 -13.45 4.62
N TYR A 99 0.40 -14.54 4.03
CA TYR A 99 0.38 -15.85 4.66
C TYR A 99 1.27 -16.81 3.87
N TYR A 100 2.15 -17.51 4.59
CA TYR A 100 3.02 -18.55 4.05
C TYR A 100 2.67 -19.91 4.66
N ASN A 101 2.18 -20.81 3.81
CA ASN A 101 1.76 -22.17 4.10
C ASN A 101 2.66 -23.17 3.36
N PRO A 102 3.79 -23.59 3.96
CA PRO A 102 4.65 -24.61 3.36
C PRO A 102 3.94 -25.95 3.18
N ARG A 103 4.19 -26.63 2.05
CA ARG A 103 3.59 -27.93 1.76
C ARG A 103 4.05 -29.06 2.70
N ASP A 104 5.31 -29.00 3.14
CA ASP A 104 5.98 -30.13 3.79
C ASP A 104 5.99 -30.06 5.32
N LEU A 105 5.52 -28.95 5.89
CA LEU A 105 5.44 -28.75 7.34
C LEU A 105 3.97 -28.81 7.73
N GLY A 106 3.58 -29.83 8.50
CA GLY A 106 2.24 -29.94 9.11
C GLY A 106 1.96 -28.88 10.18
N HIS A 107 2.68 -27.76 10.16
CA HIS A 107 2.55 -26.64 11.06
C HIS A 107 2.10 -25.40 10.29
N ASN A 108 1.11 -24.72 10.87
CA ASN A 108 0.41 -23.62 10.23
C ASN A 108 1.27 -22.35 10.14
N CYS A 109 1.24 -21.79 8.93
CA CYS A 109 1.04 -20.40 8.61
C CYS A 109 1.87 -19.35 9.36
N HIS A 110 2.95 -18.90 8.72
CA HIS A 110 3.53 -17.60 9.08
C HIS A 110 2.61 -16.51 8.58
N LYS A 111 2.08 -15.71 9.51
CA LYS A 111 1.35 -14.49 9.19
C LYS A 111 2.30 -13.30 9.28
N ILE A 112 2.43 -12.58 8.18
CA ILE A 112 3.31 -11.43 8.06
C ILE A 112 2.43 -10.19 7.88
N PRO A 113 2.29 -9.33 8.92
CA PRO A 113 1.52 -8.10 8.80
C PRO A 113 2.25 -7.13 7.88
N LEU A 114 1.49 -6.50 6.98
CA LEU A 114 2.01 -5.54 6.02
C LEU A 114 1.19 -4.25 6.11
N GLU A 115 1.89 -3.13 6.10
CA GLU A 115 1.28 -1.81 6.19
C GLU A 115 1.89 -0.88 5.14
N CYS A 116 1.07 -0.02 4.55
CA CYS A 116 1.52 1.00 3.62
C CYS A 116 0.66 2.24 3.75
N SER A 117 1.27 3.42 3.73
CA SER A 117 0.54 4.68 3.78
C SER A 117 0.72 5.48 2.49
N THR A 118 -0.31 6.22 2.12
CA THR A 118 -0.30 7.11 0.95
C THR A 118 -1.08 8.37 1.23
N THR A 119 -0.81 9.44 0.48
CA THR A 119 -1.51 10.72 0.63
C THR A 119 -2.66 10.86 -0.36
N ARG A 120 -3.77 11.46 0.09
CA ARG A 120 -4.88 11.90 -0.76
C ARG A 120 -4.54 13.15 -1.58
N LYS A 121 -3.51 13.92 -1.21
CA LYS A 121 -3.16 15.12 -1.96
C LYS A 121 -2.69 14.74 -3.36
N SER A 122 -3.39 15.27 -4.36
CA SER A 122 -2.92 15.24 -5.73
C SER A 122 -1.64 16.08 -5.82
N VAL A 123 -0.54 15.47 -6.26
CA VAL A 123 0.72 16.19 -6.55
C VAL A 123 0.52 17.26 -7.64
N TRP A 124 -0.56 17.16 -8.42
CA TRP A 124 -0.85 18.03 -9.57
C TRP A 124 -1.67 19.28 -9.24
N LEU A 125 -2.14 19.42 -8.00
CA LEU A 125 -2.92 20.60 -7.57
C LEU A 125 -2.08 21.42 -6.60
N THR A 126 -1.10 22.17 -7.12
CA THR A 126 -0.64 23.36 -6.39
C THR A 126 -1.81 24.33 -6.32
N PRO A 127 -2.26 24.73 -5.12
CA PRO A 127 -3.25 25.80 -5.01
C PRO A 127 -2.65 27.03 -5.70
N VAL A 128 -3.34 27.55 -6.71
CA VAL A 128 -3.02 28.88 -7.26
C VAL A 128 -3.17 29.84 -6.10
N SER A 129 -2.07 30.46 -5.67
CA SER A 129 -2.16 31.52 -4.68
C SER A 129 -3.05 32.61 -5.26
N THR A 130 -4.12 32.96 -4.55
CA THR A 130 -4.91 34.17 -4.77
C THR A 130 -4.12 35.40 -4.33
N ASP A 131 -2.88 35.51 -4.77
CA ASP A 131 -2.23 36.81 -4.85
C ASP A 131 -2.77 37.42 -6.15
N GLU A 132 -3.52 38.51 -6.04
CA GLU A 132 -3.87 39.35 -7.18
C GLU A 132 -2.58 39.69 -7.92
N VAL A 133 -2.29 38.93 -8.98
CA VAL A 133 -1.19 39.23 -9.89
C VAL A 133 -1.60 40.52 -10.60
N THR A 134 -1.17 41.65 -10.06
CA THR A 134 -1.23 42.93 -10.73
C THR A 134 -0.23 42.86 -11.88
N LEU A 135 -0.68 42.31 -13.00
CA LEU A 135 0.09 42.30 -14.24
C LEU A 135 0.34 43.77 -14.63
N PRO A 136 1.59 44.18 -14.92
CA PRO A 136 1.82 45.49 -15.51
C PRO A 136 1.02 45.55 -16.83
N PRO A 137 0.35 46.68 -17.13
CA PRO A 137 -0.46 46.78 -18.32
C PRO A 137 0.42 46.51 -19.54
N SER A 138 0.09 45.43 -20.26
CA SER A 138 0.76 45.10 -21.52
C SER A 138 0.51 46.23 -22.51
N PRO A 139 1.53 46.73 -23.21
CA PRO A 139 1.35 47.74 -24.25
C PRO A 139 0.48 47.23 -25.42
N PHE A 140 0.22 45.92 -25.51
CA PHE A 140 -0.62 45.32 -26.54
C PHE A 140 -2.12 45.36 -26.26
N ILE A 141 -2.57 45.75 -25.05
CA ILE A 141 -3.99 45.82 -24.70
C ILE A 141 -4.54 47.26 -24.80
N ALA A 142 -3.66 48.26 -24.95
CA ALA A 142 -4.04 49.67 -24.98
C ALA A 142 -4.88 50.08 -26.23
N ASP A 143 -4.88 49.25 -27.28
CA ASP A 143 -5.50 49.60 -28.57
C ASP A 143 -6.92 49.01 -28.78
N PHE A 144 -7.44 48.22 -27.84
CA PHE A 144 -8.84 47.75 -27.94
C PHE A 144 -9.79 48.74 -27.29
N GLN A 145 -10.13 49.81 -28.03
CA GLN A 145 -11.36 50.55 -27.76
C GLN A 145 -12.55 49.67 -28.18
N THR A 146 -13.22 49.06 -27.20
CA THR A 146 -14.48 48.36 -27.44
C THR A 146 -15.59 49.38 -27.69
N ILE A 147 -16.00 49.48 -28.96
CA ILE A 147 -17.23 50.21 -29.34
C ILE A 147 -18.42 49.39 -28.82
N PRO A 148 -19.48 50.01 -28.26
CA PRO A 148 -20.52 49.30 -27.49
C PRO A 148 -21.47 48.42 -28.31
N GLU A 149 -21.32 48.34 -29.64
CA GLU A 149 -22.34 47.74 -30.52
C GLU A 149 -22.28 46.22 -30.67
N GLU A 150 -21.24 45.53 -30.18
CA GLU A 150 -21.09 44.08 -30.38
C GLU A 150 -21.51 43.21 -29.16
N LEU A 151 -22.12 43.79 -28.12
CA LEU A 151 -22.65 43.04 -26.97
C LEU A 151 -24.11 42.57 -27.15
N GLY A 152 -24.69 42.73 -28.35
CA GLY A 152 -26.11 42.51 -28.63
C GLY A 152 -26.51 41.16 -29.22
N LEU A 153 -25.67 40.11 -29.21
CA LEU A 153 -25.97 38.88 -29.97
C LEU A 153 -25.86 37.53 -29.24
N LEU A 154 -25.75 37.50 -27.91
CA LEU A 154 -25.80 36.25 -27.14
C LEU A 154 -26.98 36.20 -26.16
N SER A 155 -28.15 36.65 -26.60
CA SER A 155 -29.43 36.24 -26.02
C SER A 155 -30.31 35.65 -27.12
N LEU A 156 -30.34 34.31 -27.21
CA LEU A 156 -31.43 33.58 -27.83
C LEU A 156 -31.49 32.15 -27.25
N ASN A 157 -32.52 31.99 -26.40
CA ASN A 157 -33.21 30.80 -25.89
C ASN A 157 -32.45 29.77 -25.05
#